data_AF-A0A1K1PRR3-F1
#
_entry.id   AF-A0A1K1PRR3-F1
#
_cell.length_a   1.000
_cell.length_b   1.000
_cell.length_c   1.000
_cell.angle_alpha   90.00
_cell.angle_beta   90.00
_cell.angle_gamma   90.00
#
_symmetry.space_group_name_H-M   'P 1'
#
loop_
_entity.id
_entity.type
_entity.pdbx_description
1 polymer ?
#
loop_
_entity_poly.entity_id
_entity_poly.type
_entity_poly.pdbx_seq_one_letter_code
_entity_poly.pdbx_strand_id
1 'polypeptide(L)'
;MKLKLLPLALIAVTLFSCSSDDDTDAANPEDQEEQNTSCDKVENFVFTEKDGLVSVEFEDAVFTDSWKFKKDDNNASGKGYMVWEGDQYLGKPGEGLATYSIKINNPGTYRFLWKSSVKTGNSGSDHNDTWLRFADADDFYGEKEGSIVYPKDTGKTPNPEGASKDGWFKIYRSGNDLDFKWQANTSDNDSHPVFVTFNKAGTYTMEISARSSGHAIDKFILFNDTYTQSDATADDVQLSEITCKN
;
A
#
# COMPACT_ATOMS: atom_id res chain seq x y z
N MET A 1 57.30 53.38 8.89
CA MET A 1 56.76 53.92 7.62
C MET A 1 55.24 53.81 7.72
N LYS A 2 54.51 54.83 8.19
CA LYS A 2 53.79 55.88 7.41
C LYS A 2 53.01 55.25 6.23
N LEU A 3 51.69 55.37 6.10
CA LEU A 3 50.90 56.61 6.01
C LEU A 3 49.38 56.26 6.10
N LYS A 4 48.61 56.83 7.05
CA LYS A 4 47.53 57.85 6.94
C LYS A 4 46.25 57.43 6.17
N LEU A 5 45.07 57.34 6.80
CA LEU A 5 44.12 58.37 7.32
C LEU A 5 43.08 58.86 6.29
N LEU A 6 41.81 58.61 6.66
CA LEU A 6 40.47 59.11 6.28
C LEU A 6 40.34 60.46 5.51
N PRO A 7 39.18 60.70 4.85
CA PRO A 7 38.17 61.54 5.52
C PRO A 7 36.71 61.07 5.42
N LEU A 8 36.02 61.36 6.51
CA LEU A 8 34.60 61.35 6.78
C LEU A 8 33.95 62.57 6.10
N ALA A 9 32.80 62.42 5.45
CA ALA A 9 31.95 63.54 5.03
C ALA A 9 30.56 63.40 5.65
N LEU A 10 30.21 64.39 6.46
CA LEU A 10 28.96 64.59 7.19
C LEU A 10 28.15 65.64 6.43
N ILE A 11 26.93 65.35 5.97
CA ILE A 11 26.03 66.37 5.39
C ILE A 11 24.60 66.18 5.90
N ALA A 12 24.19 67.21 6.67
CA ALA A 12 22.89 67.86 6.84
C ALA A 12 21.59 67.03 6.95
N VAL A 13 21.01 67.13 8.15
CA VAL A 13 19.58 66.90 8.44
C VAL A 13 18.75 68.08 7.92
N THR A 14 17.72 67.81 7.13
CA THR A 14 16.61 68.75 6.88
C THR A 14 15.33 68.12 7.39
N LEU A 15 14.70 68.78 8.38
CA LEU A 15 13.36 68.49 8.87
C LEU A 15 12.33 69.15 7.96
N PHE A 16 11.38 68.38 7.44
CA PHE A 16 10.11 68.87 6.92
C PHE A 16 8.96 68.22 7.70
N SER A 17 7.95 69.05 7.99
CA SER A 17 6.85 68.82 8.91
C SER A 17 5.55 68.49 8.15
N CYS A 18 4.78 67.54 8.71
CA CYS A 18 3.33 67.26 8.61
C CYS A 18 2.61 67.23 7.24
N SER A 19 2.00 66.09 6.89
CA SER A 19 0.57 65.77 7.17
C SER A 19 0.00 64.78 6.13
N SER A 20 -0.76 63.80 6.65
CA SER A 20 -1.80 63.00 5.98
C SER A 20 -1.38 61.70 5.26
N ASP A 21 -1.72 60.58 5.92
CA ASP A 21 -2.28 59.30 5.45
C ASP A 21 -1.93 58.79 4.04
N ASP A 22 -1.20 57.67 3.95
CA ASP A 22 -1.71 56.36 3.50
C ASP A 22 -0.57 55.36 3.21
N ASP A 23 -0.83 54.12 3.63
CA ASP A 23 -0.28 52.82 3.25
C ASP A 23 1.21 52.48 3.41
N THR A 24 1.43 51.62 4.41
CA THR A 24 2.62 50.82 4.69
C THR A 24 2.68 49.58 3.79
N ASP A 25 3.64 49.53 2.87
CA ASP A 25 4.12 48.25 2.30
C ASP A 25 5.33 47.77 3.10
N ALA A 26 5.06 46.95 4.12
CA ALA A 26 6.06 46.13 4.78
C ALA A 26 6.17 44.80 4.01
N ALA A 27 7.34 44.57 3.40
CA ALA A 27 7.69 43.30 2.77
C ALA A 27 7.67 42.18 3.84
N ASN A 28 6.78 41.20 3.63
CA ASN A 28 6.70 39.98 4.45
C ASN A 28 7.65 38.90 3.88
N PRO A 29 8.40 38.16 4.71
CA PRO A 29 9.28 37.09 4.25
C PRO A 29 8.52 35.76 4.08
N GLU A 30 8.98 34.99 3.09
CA GLU A 30 8.89 33.53 3.00
C GLU A 30 7.48 32.90 2.86
N ASP A 31 7.06 32.72 1.60
CA ASP A 31 6.06 31.73 1.21
C ASP A 31 6.60 30.32 1.49
N GLN A 32 6.17 29.71 2.60
CA GLN A 32 6.18 28.26 2.73
C GLN A 32 4.87 27.73 2.15
N GLU A 33 4.94 27.08 0.99
CA GLU A 33 3.84 26.30 0.43
C GLU A 33 3.55 25.11 1.35
N GLU A 34 2.59 25.24 2.25
CA GLU A 34 1.91 24.09 2.85
C GLU A 34 1.21 23.33 1.71
N GLN A 35 1.80 22.20 1.27
CA GLN A 35 1.11 21.24 0.44
C GLN A 35 -0.06 20.68 1.24
N ASN A 36 -1.24 21.27 1.06
CA ASN A 36 -2.48 20.72 1.55
C ASN A 36 -2.80 19.46 0.73
N THR A 37 -2.28 18.31 1.16
CA THR A 37 -2.57 16.99 0.61
C THR A 37 -4.05 16.66 0.85
N SER A 38 -4.90 17.19 -0.03
CA SER A 38 -6.32 16.89 -0.02
C SER A 38 -6.56 15.39 -0.17
N CYS A 39 -7.57 14.90 0.54
CA CYS A 39 -8.10 13.54 0.46
C CYS A 39 -8.82 13.20 -0.85
N ASP A 40 -8.68 14.04 -1.87
CA ASP A 40 -9.33 13.81 -3.16
C ASP A 40 -8.56 12.82 -4.06
N LYS A 41 -7.34 12.44 -3.65
CA LYS A 41 -6.43 11.67 -4.48
C LYS A 41 -6.07 10.33 -3.85
N VAL A 42 -6.21 9.26 -4.62
CA VAL A 42 -5.97 7.87 -4.16
C VAL A 42 -4.53 7.63 -3.71
N GLU A 43 -3.54 8.32 -4.27
CA GLU A 43 -2.13 8.22 -3.83
C GLU A 43 -1.92 8.66 -2.37
N ASN A 44 -2.82 9.48 -1.84
CA ASN A 44 -2.77 10.01 -0.48
C ASN A 44 -3.54 9.15 0.52
N PHE A 45 -4.30 8.14 0.07
CA PHE A 45 -5.13 7.33 0.95
C PHE A 45 -4.30 6.56 1.97
N VAL A 46 -4.81 6.52 3.19
CA VAL A 46 -4.33 5.73 4.32
C VAL A 46 -5.51 4.98 4.90
N PHE A 47 -5.51 3.66 4.74
CA PHE A 47 -6.58 2.77 5.20
C PHE A 47 -6.39 2.45 6.67
N THR A 48 -7.36 2.84 7.50
CA THR A 48 -7.24 2.72 8.95
C THR A 48 -7.80 1.39 9.42
N GLU A 49 -6.98 0.65 10.15
CA GLU A 49 -7.37 -0.54 10.88
C GLU A 49 -8.31 -0.17 12.03
N LYS A 50 -9.37 -0.96 12.19
CA LYS A 50 -10.35 -0.80 13.26
C LYS A 50 -10.75 -2.16 13.82
N ASP A 51 -10.72 -2.26 15.15
CA ASP A 51 -11.17 -3.43 15.93
C ASP A 51 -10.53 -4.77 15.52
N GLY A 52 -9.34 -4.74 14.92
CA GLY A 52 -8.61 -5.91 14.44
C GLY A 52 -8.77 -6.19 12.96
N LEU A 53 -9.38 -5.29 12.17
CA LEU A 53 -9.66 -5.48 10.75
C LEU A 53 -9.21 -4.30 9.88
N VAL A 54 -8.60 -4.62 8.74
CA VAL A 54 -8.44 -3.77 7.57
C VAL A 54 -9.22 -4.41 6.43
N SER A 55 -10.04 -3.64 5.72
CA SER A 55 -10.84 -4.11 4.57
C SER A 55 -10.87 -3.04 3.49
N VAL A 56 -10.36 -3.37 2.30
CA VAL A 56 -10.01 -2.38 1.28
C VAL A 56 -10.33 -2.90 -0.12
N GLU A 57 -11.09 -2.11 -0.88
CA GLU A 57 -11.33 -2.36 -2.32
C GLU A 57 -10.02 -2.20 -3.09
N PHE A 58 -9.72 -3.17 -3.95
CA PHE A 58 -8.42 -3.29 -4.57
C PHE A 58 -8.20 -2.26 -5.69
N GLU A 59 -9.23 -1.62 -6.22
CA GLU A 59 -9.06 -0.50 -7.16
C GLU A 59 -8.66 0.82 -6.50
N ASP A 60 -8.69 0.92 -5.16
CA ASP A 60 -8.35 2.16 -4.43
C ASP A 60 -6.83 2.28 -4.18
N ALA A 61 -6.03 2.12 -5.25
CA ALA A 61 -4.60 2.41 -5.29
C ALA A 61 -4.20 3.00 -6.64
N VAL A 62 -2.96 3.50 -6.73
CA VAL A 62 -2.37 3.88 -8.02
C VAL A 62 -1.82 2.64 -8.70
N PHE A 63 -2.29 2.38 -9.92
CA PHE A 63 -1.86 1.25 -10.74
C PHE A 63 -1.16 1.73 -12.02
N THR A 64 -0.19 0.95 -12.47
CA THR A 64 0.44 1.11 -13.79
C THR A 64 -0.41 0.48 -14.91
N ASP A 65 -0.23 0.94 -16.15
CA ASP A 65 -1.14 0.72 -17.29
C ASP A 65 -1.66 -0.70 -17.53
N SER A 66 -0.86 -1.74 -17.34
CA SER A 66 -1.27 -3.13 -17.65
C SER A 66 -2.17 -3.76 -16.59
N TRP A 67 -2.33 -3.13 -15.43
CA TRP A 67 -3.45 -3.40 -14.54
C TRP A 67 -4.71 -2.73 -15.10
N LYS A 68 -5.70 -3.53 -15.48
CA LYS A 68 -6.96 -3.04 -16.01
C LYS A 68 -8.04 -3.10 -14.95
N PHE A 69 -8.69 -1.96 -14.76
CA PHE A 69 -9.91 -1.88 -13.99
C PHE A 69 -11.09 -2.39 -14.82
N LYS A 70 -11.89 -3.29 -14.24
CA LYS A 70 -13.04 -3.91 -14.91
C LYS A 70 -14.29 -3.91 -14.04
N LYS A 71 -15.44 -3.95 -14.72
CA LYS A 71 -16.81 -3.87 -14.15
C LYS A 71 -17.74 -4.92 -14.75
N ASP A 72 -17.19 -5.91 -15.42
CA ASP A 72 -17.91 -6.89 -16.24
C ASP A 72 -18.27 -8.17 -15.48
N ASP A 73 -18.04 -8.21 -14.16
CA ASP A 73 -18.32 -9.35 -13.29
C ASP A 73 -19.14 -8.91 -12.08
N ASN A 74 -20.34 -9.48 -11.93
CA ASN A 74 -21.27 -9.15 -10.85
C ASN A 74 -20.86 -9.75 -9.50
N ASN A 75 -19.88 -10.64 -9.47
CA ASN A 75 -19.34 -11.22 -8.23
C ASN A 75 -18.22 -10.37 -7.61
N ALA A 76 -17.75 -9.33 -8.30
CA ALA A 76 -16.90 -8.29 -7.74
C ALA A 76 -17.72 -7.31 -6.87
N SER A 77 -17.11 -6.76 -5.83
CA SER A 77 -17.69 -5.71 -4.99
C SER A 77 -17.28 -4.32 -5.47
N GLY A 78 -17.53 -3.29 -4.64
CA GLY A 78 -17.02 -1.95 -4.88
C GLY A 78 -17.42 -1.33 -6.23
N LYS A 79 -16.46 -0.62 -6.83
CA LYS A 79 -16.60 -0.02 -8.16
C LYS A 79 -16.24 -1.04 -9.24
N GLY A 80 -15.54 -2.12 -8.92
CA GLY A 80 -15.08 -3.14 -9.85
C GLY A 80 -13.90 -3.93 -9.27
N TYR A 81 -13.01 -4.39 -10.14
CA TYR A 81 -11.82 -5.14 -9.74
C TYR A 81 -10.65 -4.79 -10.66
N MET A 82 -9.43 -5.13 -10.24
CA MET A 82 -8.24 -5.01 -11.08
C MET A 82 -7.81 -6.38 -11.62
N VAL A 83 -7.41 -6.44 -12.88
CA VAL A 83 -6.82 -7.63 -13.51
C VAL A 83 -5.52 -7.28 -14.21
N TRP A 84 -4.49 -8.10 -14.05
CA TRP A 84 -3.24 -7.92 -14.78
C TRP A 84 -3.37 -8.46 -16.21
N GLU A 85 -3.29 -7.61 -17.23
CA GLU A 85 -3.35 -8.02 -18.65
C GLU A 85 -2.02 -7.87 -19.39
N GLY A 86 -0.93 -7.62 -18.65
CA GLY A 86 0.42 -7.53 -19.19
C GLY A 86 1.16 -8.88 -19.22
N ASP A 87 2.48 -8.79 -19.40
CA ASP A 87 3.38 -9.95 -19.47
C ASP A 87 3.47 -10.74 -18.15
N GLN A 88 3.90 -12.00 -18.26
CA GLN A 88 4.14 -12.89 -17.13
C GLN A 88 5.46 -12.56 -16.42
N TYR A 89 5.41 -12.36 -15.10
CA TYR A 89 6.57 -12.04 -14.25
C TYR A 89 6.80 -13.10 -13.16
N LEU A 90 6.81 -14.38 -13.56
CA LEU A 90 6.83 -15.56 -12.67
C LEU A 90 8.04 -15.66 -11.72
N GLY A 91 9.13 -14.95 -11.98
CA GLY A 91 10.33 -14.87 -11.14
C GLY A 91 10.96 -13.47 -11.08
N LYS A 92 10.18 -12.44 -11.43
CA LYS A 92 10.64 -11.04 -11.50
C LYS A 92 9.63 -10.14 -10.77
N PRO A 93 9.53 -10.22 -9.42
CA PRO A 93 8.68 -9.30 -8.67
C PRO A 93 9.15 -7.85 -8.82
N GLY A 94 8.28 -6.92 -8.45
CA GLY A 94 8.51 -5.47 -8.56
C GLY A 94 8.03 -4.82 -9.86
N GLU A 95 7.60 -5.62 -10.85
CA GLU A 95 6.99 -5.12 -12.08
C GLU A 95 5.49 -4.85 -11.89
N GLY A 96 4.97 -3.78 -12.49
CA GLY A 96 3.56 -3.40 -12.33
C GLY A 96 3.19 -3.12 -10.87
N LEU A 97 4.02 -2.36 -10.17
CA LEU A 97 3.90 -2.08 -8.74
C LEU A 97 2.63 -1.26 -8.43
N ALA A 98 1.95 -1.63 -7.35
CA ALA A 98 0.94 -0.84 -6.67
C ALA A 98 1.17 -0.91 -5.15
N THR A 99 0.82 0.14 -4.43
CA THR A 99 1.09 0.26 -2.99
C THR A 99 -0.11 0.77 -2.23
N TYR A 100 -0.29 0.28 -1.01
CA TYR A 100 -1.31 0.72 -0.07
C TYR A 100 -0.66 1.15 1.23
N SER A 101 -1.06 2.31 1.74
CA SER A 101 -0.68 2.76 3.07
C SER A 101 -1.74 2.33 4.08
N ILE A 102 -1.33 1.54 5.08
CA ILE A 102 -2.23 0.93 6.06
C ILE A 102 -1.84 1.44 7.44
N LYS A 103 -2.77 2.11 8.12
CA LYS A 103 -2.58 2.56 9.50
C LYS A 103 -3.07 1.49 10.47
N ILE A 104 -2.14 0.85 11.16
CA ILE A 104 -2.40 -0.13 12.22
C ILE A 104 -2.51 0.61 13.54
N ASN A 105 -3.68 0.55 14.19
CA ASN A 105 -3.90 1.15 15.51
C ASN A 105 -3.70 0.13 16.63
N ASN A 106 -4.04 -1.13 16.37
CA ASN A 106 -3.87 -2.25 17.28
C ASN A 106 -2.68 -3.12 16.83
N PRO A 107 -1.52 -3.09 17.50
CA PRO A 107 -0.42 -3.99 17.20
C PRO A 107 -0.82 -5.45 17.35
N GLY A 108 -0.28 -6.32 16.49
CA GLY A 108 -0.56 -7.76 16.52
C GLY A 108 -0.16 -8.46 15.23
N THR A 109 -0.49 -9.75 15.17
CA THR A 109 -0.38 -10.55 13.95
C THR A 109 -1.72 -10.59 13.25
N TYR A 110 -1.69 -10.30 11.95
CA TYR A 110 -2.84 -10.28 11.07
C TYR A 110 -2.68 -11.34 10.00
N ARG A 111 -3.77 -12.04 9.69
CA ARG A 111 -3.86 -12.90 8.52
C ARG A 111 -4.27 -12.07 7.31
N PHE A 112 -3.57 -12.24 6.20
CA PHE A 112 -3.92 -11.64 4.92
C PHE A 112 -4.81 -12.56 4.11
N LEU A 113 -5.86 -12.01 3.51
CA LEU A 113 -6.63 -12.64 2.45
C LEU A 113 -6.96 -11.60 1.37
N TRP A 114 -7.09 -12.07 0.13
CA TRP A 114 -7.75 -11.30 -0.92
C TRP A 114 -8.90 -12.10 -1.52
N LYS A 115 -9.80 -11.39 -2.18
CA LYS A 115 -10.85 -11.96 -3.00
C LYS A 115 -10.39 -11.89 -4.45
N SER A 116 -10.09 -13.05 -5.03
CA SER A 116 -9.47 -13.11 -6.36
C SER A 116 -10.07 -14.21 -7.24
N SER A 117 -9.94 -14.00 -8.55
CA SER A 117 -10.43 -14.88 -9.60
C SER A 117 -9.38 -15.11 -10.69
N VAL A 118 -9.60 -16.15 -11.49
CA VAL A 118 -8.77 -16.51 -12.65
C VAL A 118 -9.53 -16.13 -13.91
N LYS A 119 -9.02 -15.15 -14.66
CA LYS A 119 -9.64 -14.65 -15.92
C LYS A 119 -8.99 -15.19 -17.19
N THR A 120 -7.98 -16.05 -17.07
CA THR A 120 -7.29 -16.65 -18.23
C THR A 120 -7.04 -18.13 -17.98
N GLY A 121 -7.37 -18.97 -18.96
CA GLY A 121 -7.25 -20.42 -18.85
C GLY A 121 -8.57 -21.10 -18.50
N ASN A 122 -8.48 -22.37 -18.15
CA ASN A 122 -9.63 -23.22 -17.81
C ASN A 122 -9.41 -24.09 -16.56
N SER A 123 -8.26 -23.94 -15.90
CA SER A 123 -7.93 -24.60 -14.64
C SER A 123 -7.65 -23.58 -13.53
N GLY A 124 -7.93 -23.95 -12.29
CA GLY A 124 -7.62 -23.10 -11.13
C GLY A 124 -6.12 -22.92 -10.85
N SER A 125 -5.28 -23.73 -11.50
CA SER A 125 -3.83 -23.59 -11.50
C SER A 125 -3.32 -22.62 -12.56
N ASP A 126 -4.18 -22.21 -13.49
CA ASP A 126 -3.81 -21.28 -14.54
C ASP A 126 -3.86 -19.87 -13.94
N HIS A 127 -2.80 -19.08 -14.13
CA HIS A 127 -2.89 -17.63 -13.98
C HIS A 127 -3.45 -17.14 -12.62
N ASN A 128 -3.10 -17.83 -11.52
CA ASN A 128 -3.83 -17.80 -10.25
C ASN A 128 -3.11 -17.06 -9.11
N ASP A 129 -2.14 -16.21 -9.44
CA ASP A 129 -1.26 -15.61 -8.43
C ASP A 129 -0.70 -14.22 -8.80
N THR A 130 -0.38 -13.47 -7.75
CA THR A 130 0.24 -12.13 -7.78
C THR A 130 1.29 -12.06 -6.66
N TRP A 131 2.28 -11.17 -6.78
CA TRP A 131 3.29 -10.97 -5.74
C TRP A 131 2.80 -10.04 -4.62
N LEU A 132 3.16 -10.36 -3.38
CA LEU A 132 2.88 -9.56 -2.17
C LEU A 132 4.15 -9.35 -1.34
N ARG A 133 4.31 -8.15 -0.79
CA ARG A 133 5.38 -7.83 0.17
C ARG A 133 4.92 -6.82 1.22
N PHE A 134 5.44 -6.99 2.43
CA PHE A 134 5.40 -6.02 3.53
C PHE A 134 6.83 -5.80 4.03
N ALA A 135 7.55 -4.87 3.40
CA ALA A 135 8.98 -4.67 3.69
C ALA A 135 9.25 -3.93 5.01
N ASP A 136 8.27 -3.16 5.50
CA ASP A 136 8.35 -2.34 6.70
C ASP A 136 7.59 -2.93 7.92
N ALA A 137 7.01 -4.12 7.77
CA ALA A 137 6.42 -4.87 8.88
C ALA A 137 7.49 -5.53 9.77
N ASP A 138 7.14 -5.85 11.01
CA ASP A 138 8.04 -6.53 11.93
C ASP A 138 8.27 -8.01 11.56
N ASP A 139 7.23 -8.66 11.03
CA ASP A 139 7.34 -9.97 10.40
C ASP A 139 6.36 -10.17 9.25
N PHE A 140 6.72 -11.01 8.28
CA PHE A 140 5.88 -11.38 7.13
C PHE A 140 6.23 -12.80 6.69
N TYR A 141 5.26 -13.71 6.82
CA TYR A 141 5.51 -15.15 6.71
C TYR A 141 4.27 -15.93 6.27
N GLY A 142 4.48 -17.16 5.81
CA GLY A 142 3.42 -18.15 5.64
C GLY A 142 3.46 -19.12 6.82
N GLU A 143 2.31 -19.47 7.41
CA GLU A 143 2.23 -20.45 8.51
C GLU A 143 1.12 -21.47 8.30
N LYS A 144 1.44 -22.76 8.49
CA LYS A 144 0.50 -23.88 8.52
C LYS A 144 0.89 -24.84 9.65
N GLU A 145 0.02 -25.00 10.64
CA GLU A 145 0.18 -26.00 11.71
C GLU A 145 1.55 -25.90 12.43
N GLY A 146 2.05 -24.68 12.63
CA GLY A 146 3.36 -24.39 13.24
C GLY A 146 4.56 -24.54 12.29
N SER A 147 4.36 -24.99 11.05
CA SER A 147 5.34 -24.83 9.97
C SER A 147 5.30 -23.39 9.49
N ILE A 148 6.46 -22.73 9.46
CA ILE A 148 6.60 -21.33 9.03
C ILE A 148 7.58 -21.27 7.86
N VAL A 149 7.22 -20.51 6.82
CA VAL A 149 8.11 -20.16 5.71
C VAL A 149 8.21 -18.65 5.58
N TYR A 150 9.38 -18.16 5.17
CA TYR A 150 9.67 -16.74 4.99
C TYR A 150 10.05 -16.43 3.54
N PRO A 151 9.73 -15.24 3.01
CA PRO A 151 10.14 -14.88 1.66
C PRO A 151 11.67 -15.00 1.52
N LYS A 152 12.12 -15.42 0.34
CA LYS A 152 13.54 -15.50 0.01
C LYS A 152 14.17 -14.10 0.12
N ASP A 153 15.47 -14.09 0.37
CA ASP A 153 16.30 -12.89 0.48
C ASP A 153 15.99 -11.95 1.65
N THR A 154 15.19 -12.41 2.63
CA THR A 154 14.94 -11.69 3.91
C THR A 154 15.94 -12.04 5.01
N GLY A 155 16.79 -13.05 4.79
CA GLY A 155 17.68 -13.62 5.81
C GLY A 155 16.99 -14.57 6.79
N LYS A 156 15.67 -14.78 6.67
CA LYS A 156 14.90 -15.76 7.46
C LYS A 156 14.69 -17.07 6.69
N THR A 157 14.62 -18.18 7.41
CA THR A 157 14.47 -19.55 6.89
C THR A 157 13.55 -20.37 7.80
N PRO A 158 12.86 -21.41 7.28
CA PRO A 158 12.92 -21.92 5.91
C PRO A 158 12.20 -21.00 4.90
N ASN A 159 12.46 -21.20 3.62
CA ASN A 159 11.85 -20.44 2.53
C ASN A 159 10.74 -21.27 1.85
N PRO A 160 9.76 -20.62 1.18
CA PRO A 160 8.67 -21.34 0.53
C PRO A 160 9.19 -22.15 -0.65
N GLU A 161 8.52 -23.27 -0.90
CA GLU A 161 8.67 -23.98 -2.16
C GLU A 161 8.17 -23.12 -3.32
N GLY A 162 8.87 -23.20 -4.45
CA GLY A 162 8.57 -22.40 -5.63
C GLY A 162 9.17 -20.98 -5.62
N ALA A 163 8.51 -20.08 -6.35
CA ALA A 163 9.04 -18.76 -6.66
C ALA A 163 8.83 -17.76 -5.50
N SER A 164 9.92 -17.14 -5.08
CA SER A 164 10.00 -16.04 -4.11
C SER A 164 11.35 -15.35 -4.32
N LYS A 165 11.42 -14.04 -4.12
CA LYS A 165 12.64 -13.26 -4.35
C LYS A 165 12.52 -11.89 -3.70
N ASP A 166 13.60 -11.32 -3.20
CA ASP A 166 13.69 -9.91 -2.74
C ASP A 166 12.59 -9.52 -1.71
N GLY A 167 12.24 -10.44 -0.80
CA GLY A 167 11.19 -10.24 0.20
C GLY A 167 9.76 -10.52 -0.28
N TRP A 168 9.57 -10.88 -1.55
CA TRP A 168 8.24 -11.11 -2.13
C TRP A 168 7.79 -12.56 -1.99
N PHE A 169 6.53 -12.76 -1.60
CA PHE A 169 5.86 -14.04 -1.75
C PHE A 169 5.02 -14.07 -3.02
N LYS A 170 5.04 -15.23 -3.68
CA LYS A 170 3.98 -15.62 -4.60
C LYS A 170 2.75 -15.96 -3.76
N ILE A 171 1.66 -15.21 -3.96
CA ILE A 171 0.38 -15.48 -3.30
C ILE A 171 -0.58 -16.03 -4.33
N TYR A 172 -1.12 -17.21 -4.06
CA TYR A 172 -1.98 -17.94 -4.99
C TYR A 172 -3.32 -18.32 -4.37
N ARG A 173 -4.29 -18.53 -5.25
CA ARG A 173 -5.55 -19.25 -5.00
C ARG A 173 -5.50 -20.65 -5.62
N SER A 174 -6.24 -21.60 -5.09
CA SER A 174 -6.23 -23.02 -5.48
C SER A 174 -7.63 -23.53 -5.80
N GLY A 175 -7.77 -24.67 -6.49
CA GLY A 175 -9.07 -25.27 -6.81
C GLY A 175 -9.73 -24.69 -8.05
N ASN A 176 -10.64 -25.47 -8.67
CA ASN A 176 -11.13 -25.25 -10.04
C ASN A 176 -12.31 -24.27 -10.17
N ASP A 177 -12.81 -23.75 -9.05
CA ASP A 177 -13.64 -22.56 -9.11
C ASP A 177 -12.77 -21.42 -9.62
N LEU A 178 -13.10 -20.83 -10.78
CA LEU A 178 -12.34 -19.74 -11.38
C LEU A 178 -12.87 -18.37 -10.95
N ASP A 179 -14.00 -18.34 -10.27
CA ASP A 179 -14.66 -17.12 -9.85
C ASP A 179 -14.02 -16.52 -8.58
N PHE A 180 -14.47 -15.34 -8.20
CA PHE A 180 -13.99 -14.60 -7.06
C PHE A 180 -14.22 -15.36 -5.76
N LYS A 181 -13.13 -15.57 -5.01
CA LYS A 181 -13.20 -16.15 -3.68
C LYS A 181 -12.07 -15.66 -2.78
N TRP A 182 -12.29 -15.77 -1.48
CA TRP A 182 -11.32 -15.43 -0.45
C TRP A 182 -10.27 -16.51 -0.26
N GLN A 183 -9.03 -16.25 -0.70
CA GLN A 183 -7.90 -17.14 -0.42
C GLN A 183 -6.56 -16.45 -0.70
N ALA A 184 -5.62 -16.56 0.23
CA ALA A 184 -4.23 -16.19 0.00
C ALA A 184 -3.30 -17.25 0.62
N ASN A 185 -2.58 -17.97 -0.22
CA ASN A 185 -1.61 -18.97 0.20
C ASN A 185 -0.26 -18.75 -0.47
N THR A 186 0.80 -19.24 0.15
CA THR A 186 2.13 -19.34 -0.44
C THR A 186 2.71 -20.76 -0.27
N SER A 187 3.91 -20.99 -0.80
CA SER A 187 4.63 -22.28 -0.81
C SER A 187 3.97 -23.38 -1.64
N ASP A 188 4.64 -23.77 -2.72
CA ASP A 188 4.13 -24.74 -3.69
C ASP A 188 4.06 -26.16 -3.13
N ASN A 189 2.93 -26.83 -3.37
CA ASN A 189 2.63 -28.19 -2.88
C ASN A 189 2.61 -28.36 -1.35
N ASP A 190 2.84 -27.27 -0.61
CA ASP A 190 2.73 -27.23 0.84
C ASP A 190 2.16 -25.87 1.25
N SER A 191 0.85 -25.72 1.05
CA SER A 191 0.15 -24.44 1.16
C SER A 191 0.24 -23.84 2.57
N HIS A 192 0.77 -22.63 2.66
CA HIS A 192 0.81 -21.83 3.89
C HIS A 192 -0.06 -20.57 3.77
N PRO A 193 -1.10 -20.41 4.59
CA PRO A 193 -1.77 -19.12 4.79
C PRO A 193 -0.78 -18.01 5.17
N VAL A 194 -1.07 -16.78 4.76
CA VAL A 194 -0.15 -15.64 4.86
C VAL A 194 -0.46 -14.78 6.07
N PHE A 195 0.57 -14.40 6.81
CA PHE A 195 0.49 -13.57 8.01
C PHE A 195 1.51 -12.43 7.97
N VAL A 196 1.16 -11.34 8.64
CA VAL A 196 2.02 -10.17 8.84
C VAL A 196 1.91 -9.71 10.29
N THR A 197 3.02 -9.32 10.90
CA THR A 197 3.08 -8.87 12.29
C THR A 197 3.51 -7.42 12.38
N PHE A 198 2.79 -6.65 13.19
CA PHE A 198 3.08 -5.27 13.53
C PHE A 198 3.21 -5.16 15.05
N ASN A 199 4.42 -4.93 15.57
CA ASN A 199 4.68 -4.81 17.00
C ASN A 199 4.38 -3.41 17.54
N LYS A 200 4.11 -2.44 16.66
CA LYS A 200 3.85 -1.05 17.01
C LYS A 200 2.68 -0.51 16.19
N ALA A 201 1.97 0.45 16.76
CA ALA A 201 1.00 1.22 16.00
C ALA A 201 1.77 2.13 15.05
N GLY A 202 1.27 2.29 13.83
CA GLY A 202 1.99 2.98 12.78
C GLY A 202 1.33 2.88 11.42
N THR A 203 1.89 3.57 10.44
CA THR A 203 1.52 3.40 9.03
C THR A 203 2.56 2.51 8.37
N TYR A 204 2.07 1.47 7.70
CA TYR A 204 2.86 0.43 7.03
C TYR A 204 2.51 0.37 5.55
N THR A 205 3.37 -0.24 4.76
CA THR A 205 3.24 -0.32 3.31
C THR A 205 2.98 -1.75 2.89
N MET A 206 1.81 -1.99 2.30
CA MET A 206 1.57 -3.19 1.52
C MET A 206 1.96 -2.92 0.07
N GLU A 207 2.82 -3.76 -0.49
CA GLU A 207 3.23 -3.68 -1.88
C GLU A 207 2.70 -4.88 -2.66
N ILE A 208 2.19 -4.61 -3.86
CA ILE A 208 1.72 -5.60 -4.82
C ILE A 208 2.51 -5.44 -6.11
N SER A 209 2.94 -6.54 -6.72
CA SER A 209 3.49 -6.51 -8.07
C SER A 209 2.92 -7.63 -8.93
N ALA A 210 2.81 -7.35 -10.22
CA ALA A 210 2.24 -8.26 -11.19
C ALA A 210 3.04 -9.56 -11.27
N ARG A 211 2.35 -10.70 -11.36
CA ARG A 211 2.97 -12.02 -11.58
C ARG A 211 2.33 -12.74 -12.75
N SER A 212 1.10 -13.23 -12.55
CA SER A 212 0.36 -13.93 -13.60
C SER A 212 -0.59 -13.01 -14.33
N SER A 213 -0.51 -12.96 -15.66
CA SER A 213 -1.55 -12.36 -16.51
C SER A 213 -2.89 -13.05 -16.23
N GLY A 214 -4.01 -12.34 -16.22
CA GLY A 214 -5.34 -12.90 -15.97
C GLY A 214 -5.69 -13.10 -14.49
N HIS A 215 -4.77 -12.89 -13.54
CA HIS A 215 -5.14 -12.90 -12.14
C HIS A 215 -5.88 -11.59 -11.78
N ALA A 216 -7.10 -11.72 -11.27
CA ALA A 216 -7.96 -10.61 -10.94
C ALA A 216 -8.18 -10.53 -9.43
N ILE A 217 -8.15 -9.31 -8.86
CA ILE A 217 -8.27 -9.06 -7.42
C ILE A 217 -9.32 -7.96 -7.22
N ASP A 218 -10.28 -8.26 -6.35
CA ASP A 218 -11.47 -7.44 -6.03
C ASP A 218 -11.25 -6.66 -4.73
N LYS A 219 -10.93 -7.37 -3.65
CA LYS A 219 -10.79 -6.80 -2.31
C LYS A 219 -9.67 -7.50 -1.55
N PHE A 220 -9.06 -6.84 -0.57
CA PHE A 220 -8.21 -7.51 0.41
C PHE A 220 -8.59 -7.16 1.85
N ILE A 221 -8.19 -8.05 2.75
CA ILE A 221 -8.36 -7.88 4.19
C ILE A 221 -7.09 -8.27 4.94
N LEU A 222 -6.87 -7.60 6.07
CA LEU A 222 -5.99 -8.05 7.15
C LEU A 222 -6.86 -8.19 8.39
N PHE A 223 -6.86 -9.34 9.05
CA PHE A 223 -7.62 -9.53 10.29
C PHE A 223 -6.81 -10.27 11.35
N ASN A 224 -6.91 -9.86 12.60
CA ASN A 224 -6.26 -10.54 13.73
C ASN A 224 -7.19 -11.59 14.36
N ASP A 225 -6.81 -12.09 15.53
CA ASP A 225 -7.51 -13.17 16.24
C ASP A 225 -8.88 -12.77 16.83
N THR A 226 -9.28 -11.50 16.76
CA THR A 226 -10.63 -11.07 17.13
C THR A 226 -11.69 -11.49 16.11
N TYR A 227 -11.27 -11.86 14.90
CA TYR A 227 -12.16 -12.31 13.82
C TYR A 227 -11.94 -13.78 13.48
N THR A 228 -13.04 -14.50 13.24
CA THR A 228 -12.96 -15.71 12.41
C THR A 228 -12.80 -15.30 10.95
N GLN A 229 -12.25 -16.19 10.12
CA GLN A 229 -12.20 -15.93 8.67
C GLN A 229 -13.62 -15.69 8.10
N SER A 230 -14.63 -16.40 8.60
CA SER A 230 -16.01 -16.23 8.13
C SER A 230 -16.53 -14.83 8.41
N ASP A 231 -16.27 -14.30 9.61
CA ASP A 231 -16.72 -12.96 10.00
C ASP A 231 -15.95 -11.88 9.23
N ALA A 232 -14.64 -12.06 9.05
CA ALA A 232 -13.80 -11.09 8.32
C ALA A 232 -14.08 -11.04 6.81
N THR A 233 -14.74 -12.07 6.26
CA THR A 233 -15.04 -12.18 4.82
C THR A 233 -16.53 -12.07 4.47
N ALA A 234 -17.38 -11.76 5.46
CA ALA A 234 -18.82 -11.59 5.25
C ALA A 234 -19.13 -10.38 4.34
N ASP A 235 -20.27 -10.44 3.65
CA ASP A 235 -20.68 -9.43 2.66
C ASP A 235 -20.98 -8.05 3.29
N ASP A 236 -21.32 -8.01 4.57
CA ASP A 236 -21.64 -6.80 5.33
C ASP A 236 -20.46 -6.19 6.10
N VAL A 237 -19.27 -6.76 5.93
CA VAL A 237 -18.02 -6.23 6.49
C VAL A 237 -17.79 -4.80 5.99
N GLN A 238 -17.67 -3.87 6.92
CA GLN A 238 -17.39 -2.47 6.63
C GLN A 238 -15.97 -2.30 6.09
N LEU A 239 -15.83 -1.41 5.10
CA LEU A 239 -14.52 -0.99 4.61
C LEU A 239 -13.80 -0.14 5.67
N SER A 240 -12.47 -0.19 5.63
CA SER A 240 -11.61 0.66 6.44
C SER A 240 -11.87 2.14 6.17
N GLU A 241 -11.84 2.94 7.23
CA GLU A 241 -11.87 4.39 7.10
C GLU A 241 -10.63 4.89 6.36
N ILE A 242 -10.85 5.72 5.35
CA ILE A 242 -9.79 6.37 4.59
C ILE A 242 -9.45 7.70 5.26
N THR A 243 -8.22 7.80 5.74
CA THR A 243 -7.58 9.07 6.11
C THR A 243 -6.52 9.41 5.06
N CYS A 244 -5.85 10.55 5.19
CA CYS A 244 -4.89 10.98 4.17
C CYS A 244 -3.53 11.28 4.77
N LYS A 245 -2.50 11.03 3.96
CA LYS A 245 -1.13 11.45 4.25
C LYS A 245 -1.13 12.98 4.44
N ASN A 246 -0.66 13.42 5.60
CA ASN A 246 -0.33 14.83 5.83
C ASN A 246 0.80 15.27 4.90
#